data_AF-A4BHT2-F1
#
_entry.id   AF-A4BHT2-F1
#
_cell.length_a   1.000
_cell.length_b   1.000
_cell.length_c   1.000
_cell.angle_alpha   90.00
_cell.angle_beta   90.00
_cell.angle_gamma   90.00
#
_symmetry.space_group_name_H-M   'P 1'
#
loop_
_entity.id
_entity.type
_entity.pdbx_description
1 polymer ?
#
loop_
_entity_poly.entity_id
_entity_poly.type
_entity_poly.pdbx_seq_one_letter_code
_entity_poly.pdbx_strand_id
1 'polypeptide(L)'
;MSNTNFSQRLDRRQRLLALLRSEGYWTTADLREQLEVSQRTLMRELAELKSMGYPIDSDRGRGGGIRLNGHWGIERLHLSHQEVIELVLALSIMERLQSPLLTSHLKAIRQKLFQAFPENQRKSVSGIRKRIFIGDKVNPSADDDPLLKPRQATAKISEAFLKQQLVEIDYESQSGERTSRVIEPHYIVLNWPTWYILSYDHLREADRLFRIDRIRKAQVLEKTFRLKPKPQFHERYEPYFQSI
;
A
#
# COMPACT_ATOMS: atom_id res chain seq x y z
N MET A 1 -0.62 25.88 27.71
CA MET A 1 0.02 26.94 26.90
C MET A 1 0.82 26.42 25.69
N SER A 2 1.03 25.11 25.52
CA SER A 2 1.79 24.51 24.40
C SER A 2 1.00 24.39 23.07
N ASN A 3 -0.33 24.21 23.12
CA ASN A 3 -1.16 24.00 21.93
C ASN A 3 -1.26 25.23 21.01
N THR A 4 -1.30 26.44 21.55
CA THR A 4 -1.44 27.68 20.76
C THR A 4 -0.22 27.94 19.89
N ASN A 5 0.98 27.73 20.43
CA ASN A 5 2.24 27.96 19.71
C ASN A 5 2.45 26.91 18.60
N PHE A 6 2.06 25.66 18.82
CA PHE A 6 2.08 24.62 17.78
C PHE A 6 1.09 24.92 16.65
N SER A 7 -0.15 25.30 16.97
CA SER A 7 -1.17 25.66 15.99
C SER A 7 -0.74 26.86 15.13
N GLN A 8 -0.14 27.89 15.74
CA GLN A 8 0.37 29.06 15.03
C GLN A 8 1.54 28.72 14.08
N ARG A 9 2.43 27.79 14.46
CA ARG A 9 3.49 27.32 13.56
C ARG A 9 2.94 26.51 12.39
N LEU A 10 1.96 25.65 12.65
CA LEU A 10 1.33 24.83 11.61
C LEU A 10 0.59 25.70 10.59
N ASP A 11 -0.20 26.67 11.06
CA ASP A 11 -0.93 27.62 10.21
C ASP A 11 0.04 28.47 9.36
N ARG A 12 1.09 29.02 9.97
CA ARG A 12 2.11 29.78 9.25
C ARG A 12 2.80 28.94 8.17
N ARG A 13 3.12 27.68 8.46
CA ARG A 13 3.77 26.79 7.48
C ARG A 13 2.83 26.47 6.31
N GLN A 14 1.54 26.29 6.56
CA GLN A 14 0.54 26.12 5.51
C GLN A 14 0.42 27.37 4.64
N ARG A 15 0.42 28.57 5.26
CA ARG A 15 0.44 29.86 4.54
C ARG A 15 1.69 30.02 3.67
N LEU A 16 2.88 29.71 4.21
CA LEU A 16 4.14 29.73 3.43
C LEU A 16 4.06 28.78 2.23
N LEU A 17 3.54 27.56 2.42
CA LEU A 17 3.36 26.61 1.32
C LEU A 17 2.35 27.11 0.27
N ALA A 18 1.26 27.76 0.69
CA ALA A 18 0.28 28.33 -0.24
C ALA A 18 0.90 29.45 -1.09
N LEU A 19 1.69 30.34 -0.49
CA LEU A 19 2.45 31.37 -1.22
C LEU A 19 3.43 30.75 -2.21
N LEU A 20 4.23 29.78 -1.79
CA LEU A 20 5.21 29.15 -2.68
C LEU A 20 4.58 28.32 -3.83
N ARG A 21 3.28 27.97 -3.72
CA ARG A 21 2.52 27.28 -4.77
C ARG A 21 1.89 28.24 -5.80
N SER A 22 1.77 29.54 -5.50
CA SER A 22 1.30 30.50 -6.49
C SER A 22 2.36 30.65 -7.59
N GLU A 23 1.93 30.79 -8.85
CA GLU A 23 2.88 30.98 -9.94
C GLU A 23 3.67 32.29 -9.77
N GLY A 24 4.99 32.20 -9.56
CA GLY A 24 5.87 33.35 -9.41
C GLY A 24 7.10 33.10 -8.52
N TYR A 25 8.04 34.04 -8.57
CA TYR A 25 9.19 34.10 -7.66
C TYR A 25 8.84 35.02 -6.50
N TRP A 26 9.13 34.59 -5.26
CA TRP A 26 8.96 35.44 -4.09
C TRP A 26 10.28 35.95 -3.58
N THR A 27 10.40 37.25 -3.28
CA THR A 27 11.59 37.71 -2.56
C THR A 27 11.49 37.35 -1.07
N THR A 28 12.64 37.31 -0.39
CA THR A 28 12.67 37.16 1.07
C THR A 28 11.91 38.28 1.78
N ALA A 29 11.87 39.49 1.20
CA ALA A 29 11.15 40.62 1.77
C ALA A 29 9.62 40.39 1.69
N ASP A 30 9.13 40.01 0.51
CA ASP A 30 7.70 39.78 0.27
C ASP A 30 7.16 38.66 1.17
N LEU A 31 7.88 37.53 1.28
CA LEU A 31 7.46 36.43 2.16
C LEU A 31 7.43 36.83 3.64
N ARG A 32 8.35 37.70 4.08
CA ARG A 32 8.38 38.18 5.47
C ARG A 32 7.20 39.10 5.76
N GLU A 33 6.84 39.95 4.80
CA GLU A 33 5.70 40.85 4.90
C GLU A 33 4.39 40.05 4.91
N GLN A 34 4.18 39.15 3.93
CA GLN A 34 2.97 38.32 3.82
C GLN A 34 2.74 37.37 4.99
N LEU A 35 3.82 36.92 5.65
CA LEU A 35 3.75 36.02 6.80
C LEU A 35 3.94 36.74 8.14
N GLU A 36 4.21 38.04 8.14
CA GLU A 36 4.47 38.87 9.32
C GLU A 36 5.57 38.27 10.24
N VAL A 37 6.70 37.85 9.64
CA VAL A 37 7.79 37.20 10.38
C VAL A 37 9.17 37.79 10.13
N SER A 38 10.06 37.56 11.11
CA SER A 38 11.49 37.85 10.96
C SER A 38 12.13 36.99 9.86
N GLN A 39 13.23 37.48 9.29
CA GLN A 39 14.04 36.71 8.33
C GLN A 39 14.55 35.40 8.93
N ARG A 40 14.99 35.42 10.20
CA ARG A 40 15.44 34.21 10.91
C ARG A 40 14.33 33.15 10.97
N THR A 41 13.10 33.58 11.27
CA THR A 41 11.93 32.69 11.31
C THR A 41 11.61 32.13 9.93
N LEU A 42 11.58 32.98 8.89
CA LEU A 42 11.34 32.55 7.51
C LEU A 42 12.38 31.51 7.05
N MET A 43 13.68 31.77 7.27
CA MET A 43 14.75 30.85 6.89
C MET A 43 14.63 29.50 7.61
N ARG A 44 14.20 29.51 8.88
CA ARG A 44 13.92 28.26 9.62
C ARG A 44 12.74 27.49 9.02
N GLU A 45 11.63 28.15 8.72
CA GLU A 45 10.46 27.50 8.09
C GLU A 45 10.81 26.94 6.71
N LEU A 46 11.59 27.66 5.90
CA LEU A 46 12.07 27.18 4.59
C LEU A 46 12.99 25.95 4.74
N ALA A 47 13.88 25.96 5.74
CA ALA A 47 14.73 24.80 6.03
C ALA A 47 13.91 23.59 6.51
N GLU A 48 12.87 23.81 7.31
CA GLU A 48 11.93 22.77 7.74
C GLU A 48 11.11 22.23 6.56
N LEU A 49 10.68 23.08 5.63
CA LEU A 49 10.03 22.62 4.40
C LEU A 49 10.99 21.79 3.53
N LYS A 50 12.25 22.22 3.38
CA LYS A 50 13.27 21.43 2.68
C LYS A 50 13.50 20.07 3.34
N SER A 51 13.55 20.00 4.67
CA SER A 51 13.70 18.72 5.38
C SER A 51 12.47 17.82 5.30
N MET A 52 11.28 18.39 5.07
CA MET A 52 10.05 17.65 4.72
C MET A 52 9.99 17.22 3.25
N GLY A 53 11.02 17.54 2.46
CA GLY A 53 11.17 17.14 1.06
C GLY A 53 10.60 18.12 0.04
N TYR A 54 10.21 19.34 0.42
CA TYR A 54 9.76 20.34 -0.56
C TYR A 54 10.97 20.91 -1.35
N PRO A 55 11.00 20.84 -2.70
CA PRO A 55 12.11 21.31 -3.51
C PRO A 55 12.00 22.82 -3.70
N ILE A 56 12.53 23.53 -2.71
CA ILE A 56 12.55 24.99 -2.70
C ILE A 56 13.84 25.47 -3.36
N ASP A 57 13.72 26.08 -4.53
CA ASP A 57 14.80 26.80 -5.19
C ASP A 57 14.94 28.18 -4.57
N SER A 58 16.18 28.65 -4.46
CA SER A 58 16.49 30.02 -4.06
C SER A 58 17.59 30.56 -4.95
N ASP A 59 17.24 31.43 -5.88
CA ASP A 59 18.20 32.07 -6.78
C ASP A 59 18.49 33.52 -6.35
N ARG A 60 19.73 33.97 -6.53
CA ARG A 60 20.18 35.33 -6.18
C ARG A 60 20.43 36.12 -7.45
N GLY A 61 19.78 37.27 -7.61
CA GLY A 61 19.99 38.18 -8.75
C GLY A 61 18.71 38.90 -9.19
N ARG A 62 18.79 39.72 -10.24
CA ARG A 62 17.61 40.36 -10.85
C ARG A 62 16.72 39.28 -11.48
N GLY A 63 15.48 39.17 -11.03
CA GLY A 63 14.55 38.10 -11.44
C GLY A 63 14.70 36.79 -10.64
N GLY A 64 15.61 36.74 -9.67
CA GLY A 64 15.74 35.61 -8.73
C GLY A 64 14.76 35.72 -7.57
N GLY A 65 14.52 34.60 -6.89
CA GLY A 65 13.63 34.53 -5.74
C GLY A 65 13.51 33.11 -5.19
N ILE A 66 12.65 32.98 -4.19
CA ILE A 66 12.29 31.73 -3.53
C ILE A 66 11.03 31.19 -4.22
N ARG A 67 11.08 29.94 -4.66
CA ARG A 67 9.94 29.27 -5.28
C ARG A 67 9.94 27.79 -4.97
N LEU A 68 8.79 27.14 -5.11
CA LEU A 68 8.78 25.69 -5.33
C LEU A 68 9.24 25.44 -6.78
N ASN A 69 10.21 24.55 -6.95
CA ASN A 69 10.60 24.07 -8.27
C ASN A 69 9.38 23.38 -8.91
N GLY A 70 9.01 23.82 -10.12
CA GLY A 70 7.81 23.39 -10.82
C GLY A 70 7.82 21.87 -11.04
N HIS A 71 6.65 21.25 -10.85
CA HIS A 71 6.40 19.80 -10.93
C HIS A 71 6.82 18.98 -9.68
N TRP A 72 6.63 19.52 -8.47
CA TRP A 72 6.79 18.72 -7.25
C TRP A 72 5.46 18.16 -6.72
N GLY A 73 5.41 16.84 -6.58
CA GLY A 73 4.25 16.10 -6.10
C GLY A 73 3.50 15.40 -7.22
N ILE A 74 2.32 14.87 -6.90
CA ILE A 74 1.45 14.18 -7.86
C ILE A 74 0.33 15.15 -8.23
N GLU A 75 0.41 15.78 -9.40
CA GLU A 75 -0.55 16.80 -9.83
C GLU A 75 -1.93 16.19 -10.18
N ARG A 76 -1.93 15.04 -10.88
CA ARG A 76 -3.12 14.23 -11.18
C ARG A 76 -2.70 12.77 -11.28
N LEU A 77 -3.32 11.89 -10.48
CA LEU A 77 -3.12 10.45 -10.55
C LEU A 77 -4.48 9.76 -10.64
N HIS A 78 -4.72 9.12 -11.76
CA HIS A 78 -5.90 8.30 -11.97
C HIS A 78 -5.48 6.85 -11.74
N LEU A 79 -6.04 6.23 -10.71
CA LEU A 79 -5.89 4.80 -10.46
C LEU A 79 -7.26 4.16 -10.59
N SER A 80 -7.32 3.07 -11.34
CA SER A 80 -8.44 2.14 -11.33
C SER A 80 -8.59 1.52 -9.95
N HIS A 81 -9.77 0.96 -9.67
CA HIS A 81 -10.03 0.29 -8.40
C HIS A 81 -9.00 -0.80 -8.09
N GLN A 82 -8.57 -1.55 -9.11
CA GLN A 82 -7.60 -2.63 -8.99
C GLN A 82 -6.20 -2.12 -8.67
N GLU A 83 -5.72 -1.09 -9.35
CA GLU A 83 -4.39 -0.50 -9.09
C GLU A 83 -4.28 0.08 -7.68
N VAL A 84 -5.37 0.67 -7.15
CA VAL A 84 -5.41 1.15 -5.77
C VAL A 84 -5.20 0.02 -4.77
N ILE A 85 -5.87 -1.11 -5.01
CA ILE A 85 -5.75 -2.30 -4.16
C ILE A 85 -4.31 -2.80 -4.20
N GLU A 86 -3.75 -2.98 -5.38
CA GLU A 86 -2.37 -3.47 -5.59
C GLU A 86 -1.33 -2.56 -4.92
N LEU A 87 -1.48 -1.24 -5.04
CA LEU A 87 -0.60 -0.26 -4.39
C LEU A 87 -0.63 -0.38 -2.85
N VAL A 88 -1.82 -0.49 -2.27
CA VAL A 88 -1.97 -0.62 -0.80
C VAL A 88 -1.40 -1.95 -0.30
N LEU A 89 -1.57 -3.00 -1.09
CA LEU A 89 -1.00 -4.33 -0.84
C LEU A 89 0.53 -4.27 -0.82
N ALA A 90 1.14 -3.67 -1.85
CA ALA A 90 2.58 -3.49 -1.96
C ALA A 90 3.16 -2.72 -0.76
N LEU A 91 2.53 -1.61 -0.36
CA LEU A 91 2.96 -0.83 0.81
C LEU A 91 2.84 -1.64 2.11
N SER A 92 1.77 -2.42 2.25
CA SER A 92 1.54 -3.24 3.45
C SER A 92 2.55 -4.39 3.57
N ILE A 93 2.94 -5.01 2.45
CA ILE A 93 4.02 -6.00 2.39
C ILE A 93 5.35 -5.34 2.79
N MET A 94 5.68 -4.19 2.20
CA MET A 94 6.93 -3.48 2.48
C MET A 94 7.04 -3.05 3.96
N GLU A 95 5.93 -2.58 4.57
CA GLU A 95 5.88 -2.27 6.01
C GLU A 95 6.24 -3.49 6.89
N ARG A 96 5.82 -4.69 6.48
CA ARG A 96 6.09 -5.94 7.21
C ARG A 96 7.48 -6.52 6.99
N LEU A 97 8.10 -6.28 5.82
CA LEU A 97 9.47 -6.75 5.53
C LEU A 97 10.55 -6.10 6.40
N GLN A 98 10.21 -5.04 7.17
CA GLN A 98 11.12 -4.30 8.06
C GLN A 98 12.48 -3.99 7.41
N SER A 99 12.47 -3.66 6.12
CA SER A 99 13.71 -3.40 5.36
C SER A 99 14.47 -2.23 6.00
N PRO A 100 15.78 -2.37 6.29
CA PRO A 100 16.56 -1.30 6.91
C PRO A 100 16.74 -0.07 6.00
N LEU A 101 16.41 -0.17 4.71
CA LEU A 101 16.67 0.87 3.72
C LEU A 101 15.49 1.83 3.48
N LEU A 102 14.24 1.42 3.74
CA LEU A 102 13.05 2.12 3.21
C LEU A 102 11.90 2.30 4.23
N THR A 103 12.15 2.39 5.54
CA THR A 103 11.07 2.38 6.55
C THR A 103 10.57 3.75 7.01
N SER A 104 11.40 4.80 6.92
CA SER A 104 11.14 6.08 7.61
C SER A 104 9.88 6.83 7.15
N HIS A 105 9.39 6.58 5.94
CA HIS A 105 8.27 7.33 5.36
C HIS A 105 7.10 6.48 4.85
N LEU A 106 7.18 5.14 4.87
CA LEU A 106 6.14 4.26 4.32
C LEU A 106 4.76 4.50 4.95
N LYS A 107 4.72 4.61 6.28
CA LYS A 107 3.48 4.89 7.01
C LYS A 107 2.85 6.22 6.58
N ALA A 108 3.67 7.26 6.39
CA ALA A 108 3.21 8.57 5.96
C ALA A 108 2.73 8.56 4.50
N ILE A 109 3.43 7.85 3.61
CA ILE A 109 3.04 7.66 2.21
C ILE A 109 1.70 6.93 2.14
N ARG A 110 1.56 5.82 2.87
CA ARG A 110 0.31 5.04 2.95
C ARG A 110 -0.85 5.89 3.45
N GLN A 111 -0.65 6.69 4.49
CA GLN A 111 -1.68 7.59 5.01
C GLN A 111 -2.09 8.65 3.98
N LYS A 112 -1.13 9.32 3.32
CA LYS A 112 -1.41 10.33 2.29
C LYS A 112 -2.16 9.73 1.10
N LEU A 113 -1.75 8.55 0.63
CA LEU A 113 -2.44 7.82 -0.43
C LEU A 113 -3.87 7.43 -0.02
N PHE A 114 -4.04 6.86 1.18
CA PHE A 114 -5.36 6.46 1.66
C PHE A 114 -6.30 7.68 1.81
N GLN A 115 -5.77 8.83 2.23
CA GLN A 115 -6.52 10.08 2.31
C GLN A 115 -6.83 10.70 0.94
N ALA A 116 -6.04 10.41 -0.09
CA ALA A 116 -6.32 10.87 -1.45
C ALA A 116 -7.50 10.13 -2.10
N PHE A 117 -7.84 8.92 -1.65
CA PHE A 117 -8.93 8.14 -2.24
C PHE A 117 -10.33 8.59 -1.78
N PRO A 118 -11.34 8.51 -2.66
CA PRO A 118 -12.76 8.63 -2.29
C PRO A 118 -13.20 7.56 -1.26
N GLU A 119 -14.24 7.85 -0.49
CA GLU A 119 -14.69 7.01 0.64
C GLU A 119 -15.07 5.58 0.23
N ASN A 120 -15.71 5.40 -0.92
CA ASN A 120 -16.08 4.08 -1.45
C ASN A 120 -14.84 3.21 -1.72
N GLN A 121 -13.78 3.79 -2.29
CA GLN A 121 -12.52 3.09 -2.52
C GLN A 121 -11.82 2.74 -1.21
N ARG A 122 -11.83 3.66 -0.23
CA ARG A 122 -11.27 3.38 1.13
C ARG A 122 -11.93 2.16 1.78
N LYS A 123 -13.26 2.01 1.64
CA LYS A 123 -14.01 0.86 2.18
C LYS A 123 -13.58 -0.45 1.52
N SER A 124 -13.52 -0.51 0.19
CA SER A 124 -13.07 -1.71 -0.53
C SER A 124 -11.64 -2.09 -0.18
N VAL A 125 -10.72 -1.12 -0.16
CA VAL A 125 -9.32 -1.32 0.23
C VAL A 125 -9.22 -1.85 1.66
N SER A 126 -9.97 -1.28 2.59
CA SER A 126 -10.00 -1.75 3.99
C SER A 126 -10.51 -3.19 4.08
N GLY A 127 -11.53 -3.55 3.31
CA GLY A 127 -12.07 -4.91 3.22
C GLY A 127 -11.03 -5.91 2.72
N ILE A 128 -10.31 -5.58 1.65
CA ILE A 128 -9.28 -6.45 1.08
C ILE A 128 -8.08 -6.57 2.00
N ARG A 129 -7.62 -5.48 2.62
CA ARG A 129 -6.51 -5.51 3.60
C ARG A 129 -6.81 -6.46 4.76
N LYS A 130 -8.05 -6.48 5.26
CA LYS A 130 -8.46 -7.42 6.32
C LYS A 130 -8.39 -8.88 5.90
N ARG A 131 -8.35 -9.17 4.59
CA ARG A 131 -8.28 -10.51 4.03
C ARG A 131 -6.86 -10.97 3.68
N ILE A 132 -5.86 -10.13 3.93
CA ILE A 132 -4.45 -10.42 3.63
C ILE A 132 -3.69 -10.49 4.94
N PHE A 133 -2.97 -11.58 5.12
CA PHE A 133 -2.14 -11.84 6.29
C PHE A 133 -0.70 -11.98 5.87
N ILE A 134 0.19 -11.53 6.75
CA ILE A 134 1.63 -11.68 6.56
C ILE A 134 2.14 -12.43 7.79
N GLY A 135 2.50 -13.70 7.60
CA GLY A 135 3.06 -14.55 8.64
C GLY A 135 4.55 -14.35 8.81
N ASP A 136 5.13 -15.06 9.77
CA ASP A 136 6.57 -15.02 10.05
C ASP A 136 7.38 -15.68 8.92
N LYS A 137 8.67 -15.33 8.81
CA LYS A 137 9.59 -15.92 7.82
C LYS A 137 9.62 -17.43 7.99
N VAL A 138 9.30 -18.16 6.92
CA VAL A 138 9.48 -19.62 6.84
C VAL A 138 10.87 -19.88 6.27
N ASN A 139 11.57 -20.92 6.76
CA ASN A 139 12.82 -21.34 6.16
C ASN A 139 12.56 -21.70 4.69
N PRO A 140 13.27 -21.05 3.73
CA PRO A 140 13.09 -21.36 2.32
C PRO A 140 13.37 -22.85 2.08
N SER A 141 12.42 -23.55 1.47
CA SER A 141 12.67 -24.89 0.93
C SER A 141 13.54 -24.78 -0.32
N ALA A 142 14.27 -25.83 -0.67
CA ALA A 142 15.15 -25.85 -1.86
C ALA A 142 14.43 -25.53 -3.19
N ASP A 143 13.10 -25.67 -3.23
CA ASP A 143 12.23 -25.37 -4.38
C ASP A 143 11.62 -23.95 -4.37
N ASP A 144 11.91 -23.12 -3.36
CA ASP A 144 11.37 -21.77 -3.28
C ASP A 144 12.16 -20.84 -4.23
N ASP A 145 11.76 -20.81 -5.50
CA ASP A 145 12.18 -19.75 -6.43
C ASP A 145 11.58 -18.41 -5.95
N PRO A 146 12.40 -17.46 -5.45
CA PRO A 146 11.92 -16.18 -4.91
C PRO A 146 11.26 -15.31 -5.99
N LEU A 147 11.49 -15.64 -7.27
CA LEU A 147 11.00 -14.93 -8.43
C LEU A 147 9.99 -15.81 -9.16
N LEU A 148 8.86 -16.06 -8.49
CA LEU A 148 7.63 -16.60 -9.08
C LEU A 148 7.46 -16.03 -10.50
N LYS A 149 7.79 -16.79 -11.55
CA LYS A 149 7.44 -16.42 -12.92
C LYS A 149 5.92 -16.25 -12.93
N PRO A 150 5.37 -15.08 -13.30
CA PRO A 150 3.93 -14.87 -13.31
C PRO A 150 3.28 -15.96 -14.15
N ARG A 151 2.62 -16.92 -13.49
CA ARG A 151 1.79 -17.90 -14.19
C ARG A 151 0.47 -17.21 -14.49
N GLN A 152 -0.12 -17.44 -15.65
CA GLN A 152 -1.45 -16.93 -16.00
C GLN A 152 -2.49 -17.24 -14.89
N ALA A 153 -2.30 -18.35 -14.18
CA ALA A 153 -3.12 -18.73 -13.03
C ALA A 153 -3.13 -17.67 -11.91
N THR A 154 -2.01 -17.00 -11.61
CA THR A 154 -1.92 -16.02 -10.51
C THR A 154 -2.87 -14.84 -10.74
N ALA A 155 -2.97 -14.33 -11.97
CA ALA A 155 -3.88 -13.23 -12.31
C ALA A 155 -5.35 -13.61 -12.08
N LYS A 156 -5.72 -14.86 -12.44
CA LYS A 156 -7.08 -15.38 -12.25
C LYS A 156 -7.41 -15.61 -10.78
N ILE A 157 -6.44 -16.05 -9.99
CA ILE A 157 -6.58 -16.16 -8.52
C ILE A 157 -6.81 -14.78 -7.90
N SER A 158 -6.01 -13.77 -8.29
CA SER A 158 -6.21 -12.40 -7.83
C SER A 158 -7.59 -11.88 -8.21
N GLU A 159 -8.03 -12.09 -9.45
CA GLU A 159 -9.37 -11.70 -9.92
C GLU A 159 -10.48 -12.34 -9.06
N ALA A 160 -10.45 -13.66 -8.87
CA ALA A 160 -11.45 -14.38 -8.08
C ALA A 160 -11.47 -13.94 -6.62
N PHE A 161 -10.28 -13.72 -6.02
CA PHE A 161 -10.15 -13.22 -4.66
C PHE A 161 -10.77 -11.83 -4.51
N LEU A 162 -10.46 -10.89 -5.42
CA LEU A 162 -10.97 -9.52 -5.37
C LEU A 162 -12.49 -9.46 -5.57
N LYS A 163 -13.02 -10.25 -6.50
CA LYS A 163 -14.46 -10.30 -6.83
C LYS A 163 -15.28 -11.27 -5.97
N GLN A 164 -14.65 -12.00 -5.05
CA GLN A 164 -15.28 -13.06 -4.25
C GLN A 164 -16.01 -14.11 -5.09
N GLN A 165 -15.35 -14.54 -6.17
CA GLN A 165 -15.85 -15.55 -7.10
C GLN A 165 -15.19 -16.90 -6.82
N LEU A 166 -15.92 -17.98 -7.10
CA LEU A 166 -15.35 -19.32 -7.10
C LEU A 166 -14.32 -19.41 -8.22
N VAL A 167 -13.30 -20.24 -8.02
CA VAL A 167 -12.28 -20.49 -9.03
C VAL A 167 -12.01 -21.99 -9.12
N GLU A 168 -12.02 -22.51 -10.34
CA GLU A 168 -11.53 -23.85 -10.62
C GLU A 168 -10.01 -23.81 -10.82
N ILE A 169 -9.29 -24.70 -10.14
CA ILE A 169 -7.83 -24.75 -10.17
C ILE A 169 -7.31 -26.15 -10.49
N ASP A 170 -6.29 -26.21 -11.35
CA ASP A 170 -5.42 -27.38 -11.48
C ASP A 170 -4.27 -27.23 -10.48
N TYR A 171 -4.25 -28.07 -9.45
CA TYR A 171 -3.28 -28.00 -8.37
C TYR A 171 -2.34 -29.20 -8.37
N GLU A 172 -1.05 -28.93 -8.22
CA GLU A 172 -0.01 -29.95 -8.04
C GLU A 172 0.47 -29.96 -6.59
N SER A 173 0.25 -31.05 -5.88
CA SER A 173 0.66 -31.17 -4.48
C SER A 173 2.17 -31.34 -4.34
N GLN A 174 2.68 -31.33 -3.09
CA GLN A 174 4.10 -31.62 -2.83
C GLN A 174 4.52 -33.03 -3.27
N SER A 175 3.60 -34.00 -3.24
CA SER A 175 3.84 -35.36 -3.70
C SER A 175 3.74 -35.51 -5.22
N GLY A 176 3.51 -34.42 -5.96
CA GLY A 176 3.31 -34.44 -7.41
C GLY A 176 1.90 -34.86 -7.85
N GLU A 177 0.99 -35.14 -6.90
CA GLU A 177 -0.40 -35.46 -7.22
C GLU A 177 -1.10 -34.25 -7.84
N ARG A 178 -1.76 -34.47 -8.99
CA ARG A 178 -2.52 -33.44 -9.69
C ARG A 178 -4.01 -33.62 -9.45
N THR A 179 -4.66 -32.53 -9.07
CA THR A 179 -6.11 -32.52 -8.81
C THR A 179 -6.74 -31.27 -9.41
N SER A 180 -7.92 -31.39 -10.03
CA SER A 180 -8.80 -30.25 -10.32
C SER A 180 -9.74 -30.03 -9.14
N ARG A 181 -9.91 -28.77 -8.74
CA ARG A 181 -10.74 -28.39 -7.58
C ARG A 181 -11.45 -27.08 -7.82
N VAL A 182 -12.68 -26.98 -7.33
CA VAL A 182 -13.37 -25.70 -7.19
C VAL A 182 -13.17 -25.19 -5.77
N ILE A 183 -12.67 -23.96 -5.64
CA ILE A 183 -12.34 -23.36 -4.35
C ILE A 183 -12.98 -21.96 -4.17
N GLU A 184 -13.25 -21.61 -2.92
CA GLU A 184 -13.67 -20.26 -2.50
C GLU A 184 -12.48 -19.48 -1.90
N PRO A 185 -11.84 -18.53 -2.61
CA PRO A 185 -10.65 -17.83 -2.15
C PRO A 185 -10.92 -16.79 -1.05
N HIS A 186 -10.95 -17.21 0.22
CA HIS A 186 -11.32 -16.35 1.35
C HIS A 186 -10.20 -15.37 1.74
N TYR A 187 -8.98 -15.86 1.94
CA TYR A 187 -7.85 -15.09 2.49
C TYR A 187 -6.54 -15.39 1.76
N ILE A 188 -5.68 -14.37 1.62
CA ILE A 188 -4.31 -14.55 1.13
C ILE A 188 -3.36 -14.47 2.32
N VAL A 189 -2.37 -15.37 2.33
CA VAL A 189 -1.34 -15.42 3.36
C VAL A 189 0.02 -15.33 2.66
N LEU A 190 0.84 -14.38 3.07
CA LEU A 190 2.23 -14.27 2.67
C LEU A 190 3.13 -14.75 3.80
N ASN A 191 3.78 -15.88 3.62
CA ASN A 191 4.88 -16.32 4.46
C ASN A 191 6.14 -16.22 3.62
N TRP A 192 6.81 -15.08 3.66
CA TRP A 192 7.87 -14.74 2.71
C TRP A 192 8.93 -15.86 2.63
N PRO A 193 9.24 -16.41 1.44
CA PRO A 193 8.86 -15.93 0.10
C PRO A 193 7.57 -16.43 -0.53
N THR A 194 6.86 -17.33 0.13
CA THR A 194 5.76 -18.08 -0.47
C THR A 194 4.39 -17.43 -0.24
N TRP A 195 3.62 -17.34 -1.32
CA TRP A 195 2.22 -16.93 -1.30
C TRP A 195 1.28 -18.13 -1.18
N TYR A 196 0.33 -18.03 -0.27
CA TYR A 196 -0.72 -19.01 -0.06
C TYR A 196 -2.10 -18.37 -0.20
N ILE A 197 -3.08 -19.19 -0.58
CA ILE A 197 -4.48 -18.82 -0.55
C ILE A 197 -5.26 -19.82 0.30
N LEU A 198 -5.93 -19.29 1.31
CA LEU A 198 -6.80 -20.03 2.20
C LEU A 198 -8.20 -20.03 1.62
N SER A 199 -8.70 -21.23 1.36
CA SER A 199 -9.93 -21.41 0.61
C SER A 199 -10.76 -22.54 1.18
N TYR A 200 -12.09 -22.47 0.98
CA TYR A 200 -12.93 -23.64 1.15
C TYR A 200 -12.82 -24.50 -0.10
N ASP A 201 -12.46 -25.78 0.06
CA ASP A 201 -12.27 -26.73 -1.03
C ASP A 201 -13.52 -27.60 -1.19
N HIS A 202 -14.26 -27.44 -2.28
CA HIS A 202 -15.48 -28.21 -2.53
C HIS A 202 -15.21 -29.71 -2.77
N LEU A 203 -14.01 -30.09 -3.20
CA LEU A 203 -13.67 -31.50 -3.40
C LEU A 203 -13.48 -32.23 -2.08
N ARG A 204 -13.00 -31.53 -1.05
CA ARG A 204 -12.70 -32.09 0.28
C ARG A 204 -13.67 -31.63 1.36
N GLU A 205 -14.63 -30.79 1.00
CA GLU A 205 -15.63 -30.16 1.87
C GLU A 205 -15.03 -29.50 3.12
N ALA A 206 -13.82 -28.97 2.99
CA ALA A 206 -13.04 -28.49 4.12
C ALA A 206 -12.18 -27.29 3.73
N ASP A 207 -11.81 -26.50 4.73
CA ASP A 207 -10.89 -25.38 4.55
C ASP A 207 -9.46 -25.90 4.34
N ARG A 208 -8.78 -25.34 3.32
CA ARG A 208 -7.42 -25.73 2.95
C ARG A 208 -6.59 -24.52 2.55
N LEU A 209 -5.31 -24.61 2.85
CA LEU A 209 -4.28 -23.66 2.41
C LEU A 209 -3.57 -24.20 1.16
N PHE A 210 -3.61 -23.45 0.07
CA PHE A 210 -2.96 -23.80 -1.20
C PHE A 210 -1.78 -22.86 -1.45
N ARG A 211 -0.62 -23.37 -1.88
CA ARG A 211 0.46 -22.50 -2.36
C ARG A 211 0.11 -22.00 -3.77
N ILE A 212 0.16 -20.69 -4.00
CA ILE A 212 -0.25 -20.09 -5.27
C ILE A 212 0.69 -20.52 -6.42
N ASP A 213 1.98 -20.72 -6.13
CA ASP A 213 2.99 -21.18 -7.09
C ASP A 213 2.76 -22.61 -7.60
N ARG A 214 1.99 -23.43 -6.87
CA ARG A 214 1.62 -24.80 -7.24
C ARG A 214 0.33 -24.88 -8.07
N ILE A 215 -0.34 -23.75 -8.29
CA ILE A 215 -1.48 -23.66 -9.18
C ILE A 215 -0.97 -23.60 -10.63
N ARG A 216 -1.36 -24.58 -11.44
CA ARG A 216 -0.94 -24.70 -12.84
C ARG A 216 -1.89 -23.95 -13.77
N LYS A 217 -3.19 -24.06 -13.53
CA LYS A 217 -4.25 -23.34 -14.25
C LYS A 217 -5.30 -22.85 -13.27
N ALA A 218 -5.97 -21.76 -13.62
CA ALA A 218 -7.09 -21.23 -12.86
C ALA A 218 -8.13 -20.64 -13.80
N GLN A 219 -9.40 -20.92 -13.54
CA GLN A 219 -10.55 -20.39 -14.27
C GLN A 219 -11.57 -19.81 -13.29
N VAL A 220 -11.84 -18.52 -13.41
CA VAL A 220 -12.84 -17.83 -12.57
C VAL A 220 -14.23 -18.28 -13.01
N LEU A 221 -15.06 -18.64 -12.05
CA LEU A 221 -16.44 -19.02 -12.25
C LEU A 221 -17.36 -17.83 -11.98
N GLU A 222 -18.57 -17.83 -12.56
CA GLU A 222 -19.53 -16.75 -12.34
C GLU A 222 -20.11 -16.73 -10.92
N LYS A 223 -20.14 -17.89 -10.26
CA LYS A 223 -20.66 -18.04 -8.90
C LYS A 223 -19.80 -17.26 -7.89
N THR A 224 -20.48 -16.58 -6.98
CA THR A 224 -19.84 -15.85 -5.86
C THR A 224 -20.01 -16.59 -4.54
N PHE A 225 -19.12 -16.34 -3.59
CA PHE A 225 -19.22 -16.85 -2.22
C PHE A 225 -19.28 -15.71 -1.19
N ARG A 226 -19.79 -16.02 0.00
CA ARG A 226 -19.75 -15.12 1.15
C ARG A 226 -18.52 -15.40 2.00
N LEU A 227 -17.82 -14.36 2.42
CA LEU A 227 -16.65 -14.50 3.28
C LEU A 227 -17.02 -15.20 4.59
N LYS A 228 -16.33 -16.29 4.87
CA LYS A 228 -16.42 -16.97 6.16
C LYS A 228 -15.57 -16.22 7.20
N PRO A 229 -16.02 -16.07 8.45
CA PRO A 229 -15.31 -15.30 9.46
C PRO A 229 -13.98 -15.97 9.85
N LYS A 230 -12.94 -15.16 10.09
CA LYS A 230 -11.57 -15.62 10.42
C LYS A 230 -11.49 -16.72 11.47
N PRO A 231 -12.25 -16.68 12.60
CA PRO A 231 -12.18 -17.70 13.64
C PRO A 231 -12.45 -19.12 13.12
N GLN A 232 -13.26 -19.29 12.07
CA GLN A 232 -13.52 -20.61 11.48
C GLN A 232 -12.27 -21.25 10.85
N PHE A 233 -11.24 -20.45 10.55
CA PHE A 233 -9.99 -20.92 9.98
C PHE A 233 -8.83 -20.93 10.99
N HIS A 234 -9.00 -20.23 12.11
CA HIS A 234 -7.93 -19.81 13.02
C HIS A 234 -7.31 -20.98 13.77
N GLU A 235 -8.13 -21.92 14.28
CA GLU A 235 -7.65 -23.05 15.09
C GLU A 235 -6.61 -23.94 14.38
N ARG A 236 -6.60 -23.97 13.04
CA ARG A 236 -5.71 -24.83 12.25
C ARG A 236 -4.52 -24.10 11.61
N TYR A 237 -4.62 -22.78 11.43
CA TYR A 237 -3.61 -21.99 10.71
C TYR A 237 -3.12 -20.77 11.51
N GLU A 238 -3.36 -20.73 12.83
CA GLU A 238 -2.87 -19.74 13.80
C GLU A 238 -1.45 -19.21 13.51
N PRO A 239 -0.43 -20.05 13.22
CA PRO A 239 0.94 -19.55 13.01
C PRO A 239 1.09 -18.66 11.77
N TYR A 240 0.09 -18.65 10.89
CA TYR A 240 0.09 -17.93 9.63
C TYR A 240 -0.76 -16.64 9.65
N PHE A 241 -1.52 -16.40 10.73
CA PHE A 241 -2.46 -15.28 10.82
C PHE A 241 -1.96 -14.15 11.72
N GLN A 242 -0.92 -13.42 11.31
CA GLN A 242 -0.72 -12.07 11.84
C GLN A 242 -1.39 -11.06 10.90
N SER A 243 -2.48 -10.42 11.36
CA SER A 243 -3.15 -9.37 10.58
C SER A 243 -2.37 -8.06 10.63
N ILE A 244 -2.31 -7.33 9.49
CA ILE A 244 -1.72 -5.98 9.38
C ILE A 244 -2.72 -4.90 9.78
#